data_AF-A0A8H8J5D7-F1
#
_entry.id   AF-A0A8H8J5D7-F1
#
_cell.length_a   1.000
_cell.length_b   1.000
_cell.length_c   1.000
_cell.angle_alpha   90.00
_cell.angle_beta   90.00
_cell.angle_gamma   90.00
#
_symmetry.space_group_name_H-M   'P 1'
#
loop_
_entity.id
_entity.type
_entity.pdbx_description
1 polymer ?
#
loop_
_entity_poly.entity_id
_entity_poly.type
_entity_poly.pdbx_seq_one_letter_code
_entity_poly.pdbx_strand_id
1 'polypeptide(L)'
;MLYSTQDKDENVALEACEFWLTFAEDPDLGDHLRPLLPRVAPVLLACMVYGEDDLIWLAGDEDDADVPDRPEDIRPKHFGAKAHGLESDPSNAENQNNTGNKDEDEEDYEDDFDDDDDLSTEWNLRKCAAAAIDVIAVRFGADLLQILMPHLRDRLWSTDWIQRESGILALGAMAEGCIEAIEPYLPELIPFLIKPSTTPRLV
;
A
#
# COMPACT_ATOMS: atom_id res chain seq x y z
N MET A 1 -7.70 9.59 21.21
CA MET A 1 -7.29 9.35 19.81
C MET A 1 -5.89 9.84 19.56
N LEU A 2 -5.58 11.13 19.37
CA LEU A 2 -4.19 11.53 19.01
C LEU A 2 -3.08 11.07 19.98
N TYR A 3 -3.36 11.11 21.29
CA TYR A 3 -2.43 10.59 22.30
C TYR A 3 -2.38 9.06 22.34
N SER A 4 -3.50 8.41 22.04
CA SER A 4 -3.67 6.96 22.01
C SER A 4 -2.96 6.33 20.80
N THR A 5 -2.91 7.03 19.66
CA THR A 5 -2.15 6.60 18.46
C THR A 5 -0.63 6.54 18.71
N GLN A 6 -0.16 7.16 19.80
CA GLN A 6 1.25 7.12 20.24
C GLN A 6 1.41 6.29 21.53
N ASP A 7 0.41 5.47 21.87
CA ASP A 7 0.53 4.58 23.02
C ASP A 7 1.62 3.54 22.78
N LYS A 8 2.16 3.00 23.87
CA LYS A 8 3.17 1.93 23.81
C LYS A 8 2.54 0.57 23.53
N ASP A 9 1.26 0.42 23.87
CA ASP A 9 0.49 -0.76 23.50
C ASP A 9 0.06 -0.62 22.04
N GLU A 10 0.62 -1.46 21.17
CA GLU A 10 0.35 -1.43 19.74
C GLU A 10 -1.12 -1.65 19.41
N ASN A 11 -1.85 -2.44 20.20
CA ASN A 11 -3.28 -2.63 19.99
C ASN A 11 -4.05 -1.33 20.24
N VAL A 12 -3.70 -0.60 21.31
CA VAL A 12 -4.32 0.70 21.61
C VAL A 12 -3.97 1.72 20.52
N ALA A 13 -2.72 1.69 20.04
CA ALA A 13 -2.28 2.56 18.97
C ALA A 13 -3.00 2.26 17.64
N LEU A 14 -3.18 0.99 17.30
CA LEU A 14 -3.89 0.50 16.11
C LEU A 14 -5.35 0.93 16.13
N GLU A 15 -6.10 0.62 17.19
CA GLU A 15 -7.50 1.03 17.34
C GLU A 15 -7.67 2.56 17.27
N ALA A 16 -6.73 3.30 17.84
CA ALA A 16 -6.71 4.75 17.75
C ALA A 16 -6.30 5.27 16.35
N CYS A 17 -5.56 4.49 15.57
CA CYS A 17 -5.20 4.78 14.19
C CYS A 17 -6.40 4.55 13.25
N GLU A 18 -7.15 3.46 13.45
CA GLU A 18 -8.37 3.16 12.70
C GLU A 18 -9.44 4.24 12.85
N PHE A 19 -9.49 4.89 14.01
CA PHE A 19 -10.32 6.08 14.18
C PHE A 19 -10.00 7.17 13.15
N TRP A 20 -8.73 7.42 12.84
CA TRP A 20 -8.37 8.47 11.87
C TRP A 20 -8.70 8.07 10.43
N LEU A 21 -8.55 6.78 10.11
CA LEU A 21 -8.99 6.22 8.82
C LEU A 21 -10.49 6.43 8.63
N THR A 22 -11.30 5.88 9.54
CA THR A 22 -12.78 5.98 9.49
C THR A 22 -13.28 7.43 9.55
N PHE A 23 -12.62 8.29 10.34
CA PHE A 23 -12.96 9.72 10.43
C PHE A 23 -12.68 10.48 9.12
N ALA A 24 -11.64 10.10 8.37
CA ALA A 24 -11.31 10.74 7.10
C ALA A 24 -12.19 10.26 5.94
N GLU A 25 -12.67 9.02 5.99
CA GLU A 25 -13.61 8.44 5.02
C GLU A 25 -15.00 9.07 5.10
N ASP A 26 -15.47 9.38 6.32
CA ASP A 26 -16.79 9.95 6.54
C ASP A 26 -16.95 11.30 5.79
N PRO A 27 -17.91 11.41 4.84
CA PRO A 27 -18.12 12.62 4.04
C PRO A 27 -18.47 13.86 4.86
N ASP A 28 -19.18 13.70 5.98
CA ASP A 28 -19.66 14.78 6.83
C ASP A 28 -18.61 15.21 7.86
N LEU A 29 -17.73 14.30 8.28
CA LEU A 29 -16.71 14.56 9.30
C LEU A 29 -15.34 14.93 8.73
N GLY A 30 -14.99 14.48 7.52
CA GLY A 30 -13.65 14.63 6.96
C GLY A 30 -13.13 16.07 6.98
N ASP A 31 -13.96 17.06 6.67
CA ASP A 31 -13.56 18.48 6.65
C ASP A 31 -13.15 19.02 8.04
N HIS A 32 -13.65 18.41 9.11
CA HIS A 32 -13.24 18.74 10.49
C HIS A 32 -11.82 18.28 10.82
N LEU A 33 -11.21 17.42 9.99
CA LEU A 33 -9.82 16.98 10.15
C LEU A 33 -8.82 18.07 9.77
N ARG A 34 -9.18 18.98 8.84
CA ARG A 34 -8.30 20.04 8.32
C ARG A 34 -7.52 20.82 9.38
N PRO A 35 -8.13 21.37 10.45
CA PRO A 35 -7.39 22.08 11.51
C PRO A 35 -6.48 21.18 12.35
N LEU A 36 -6.69 19.87 12.32
CA LEU A 36 -5.93 18.88 13.10
C LEU A 36 -4.78 18.26 12.30
N LEU A 37 -4.80 18.35 10.96
CA LEU A 37 -3.77 17.77 10.08
C LEU A 37 -2.33 18.08 10.49
N PRO A 38 -1.95 19.31 10.89
CA PRO A 38 -0.58 19.61 11.29
C PRO A 38 -0.09 18.81 12.50
N ARG A 39 -1.01 18.22 13.27
CA ARG A 39 -0.71 17.37 14.44
C ARG A 39 -0.90 15.89 14.15
N VAL A 40 -1.94 15.54 13.38
CA VAL A 40 -2.30 14.14 13.09
C VAL A 40 -1.36 13.55 12.03
N ALA A 41 -1.12 14.26 10.93
CA ALA A 41 -0.35 13.71 9.81
C ALA A 41 1.09 13.30 10.19
N PRO A 42 1.86 14.10 10.97
CA PRO A 42 3.20 13.67 11.39
C PRO A 42 3.18 12.45 12.31
N VAL A 43 2.12 12.28 13.10
CA VAL A 43 1.94 11.11 13.98
C VAL A 43 1.65 9.86 13.15
N LEU A 44 0.71 9.94 12.21
CA LEU A 44 0.43 8.84 11.29
C LEU A 44 1.70 8.45 10.51
N LEU A 45 2.46 9.43 10.02
CA LEU A 45 3.73 9.16 9.36
C LEU A 45 4.71 8.43 10.30
N ALA A 46 4.78 8.76 11.59
CA ALA A 46 5.59 8.04 12.59
C ALA A 46 5.15 6.59 12.80
N CYS A 47 3.85 6.31 12.72
CA CYS A 47 3.30 4.96 12.82
C CYS A 47 3.60 4.08 11.59
N MET A 48 4.02 4.65 10.46
CA MET A 48 4.42 3.89 9.26
C MET A 48 5.82 3.28 9.34
N VAL A 49 6.52 3.40 10.48
CA VAL A 49 7.81 2.75 10.74
C VAL A 49 7.55 1.27 11.08
N TYR A 50 8.44 0.36 10.66
CA TYR A 50 8.31 -1.05 11.02
C TYR A 50 8.27 -1.26 12.54
N GLY A 51 7.34 -2.12 12.99
CA GLY A 51 7.30 -2.61 14.35
C GLY A 51 8.45 -3.58 14.65
N GLU A 52 8.65 -3.91 15.91
CA GLU A 52 9.69 -4.89 16.31
C GLU A 52 9.41 -6.28 15.70
N ASP A 53 8.15 -6.70 15.73
CA ASP A 53 7.73 -8.00 15.18
C ASP A 53 7.87 -8.05 13.65
N ASP A 54 7.54 -6.97 12.93
CA ASP A 54 7.76 -6.88 11.49
C ASP A 54 9.25 -7.02 11.12
N LEU A 55 10.14 -6.42 11.91
CA LEU A 55 11.59 -6.49 11.68
C LEU A 55 12.14 -7.88 11.97
N ILE A 56 11.61 -8.57 12.99
CA ILE A 56 11.98 -9.96 13.29
C ILE A 56 11.57 -10.87 12.14
N TRP A 57 10.36 -10.68 11.61
CA TRP A 57 9.87 -11.43 10.47
C TRP A 57 10.71 -11.18 9.22
N LEU A 58 10.99 -9.91 8.89
CA LEU A 58 11.81 -9.52 7.75
C LEU A 58 13.27 -10.01 7.86
N ALA A 59 13.80 -10.16 9.09
CA ALA A 59 15.12 -10.73 9.30
C ALA A 59 15.19 -12.25 9.04
N GLY A 60 14.03 -12.92 8.98
CA GLY A 60 13.90 -14.34 8.64
C GLY A 60 14.01 -14.62 7.14
N ASP A 61 13.82 -13.61 6.28
CA ASP A 61 13.98 -13.70 4.83
C ASP A 61 15.48 -13.67 4.48
N GLU A 62 16.10 -14.85 4.39
CA GLU A 62 17.40 -15.00 3.74
C GLU A 62 17.30 -14.61 2.24
N ASP A 63 18.39 -14.12 1.63
CA ASP A 63 18.43 -13.80 0.20
C ASP A 63 18.39 -15.09 -0.64
N ASP A 64 17.18 -15.60 -0.85
CA ASP A 64 16.87 -16.85 -1.52
C ASP A 64 16.37 -16.63 -2.96
N ALA A 65 16.56 -15.43 -3.52
CA ALA A 65 16.15 -15.09 -4.87
C ALA A 65 16.74 -16.02 -5.96
N ASP A 66 17.88 -16.66 -5.68
CA ASP A 66 18.53 -17.65 -6.55
C ASP A 66 18.10 -19.10 -6.25
N VAL A 67 17.27 -19.33 -5.23
CA VAL A 67 16.75 -20.64 -4.82
C VAL A 67 15.42 -20.90 -5.53
N PRO A 68 15.27 -22.03 -6.24
CA PRO A 68 13.98 -22.38 -6.85
C PRO A 68 12.90 -22.65 -5.80
N ASP A 69 11.70 -22.07 -6.00
CA ASP A 69 10.51 -22.32 -5.18
C ASP A 69 10.22 -23.82 -5.01
N ARG A 70 9.75 -24.21 -3.82
CA ARG A 70 9.29 -25.59 -3.59
C ARG A 70 7.91 -25.76 -4.23
N PRO A 71 7.53 -26.99 -4.62
CA PRO A 71 6.19 -27.27 -5.14
C PRO A 71 5.06 -26.90 -4.16
N GLU A 72 5.37 -26.86 -2.86
CA GLU A 72 4.46 -26.49 -1.77
C GLU A 72 4.23 -24.97 -1.67
N ASP A 73 5.17 -24.16 -2.17
CA ASP A 73 5.10 -22.68 -2.15
C ASP A 73 4.25 -22.13 -3.32
N ILE A 74 3.95 -22.97 -4.32
CA ILE A 74 3.17 -22.60 -5.50
C ILE A 74 1.68 -22.66 -5.18
N ARG A 75 1.04 -21.50 -4.99
CA ARG A 75 -0.41 -21.41 -4.80
C ARG A 75 -1.17 -22.08 -5.97
N PRO A 76 -2.17 -22.95 -5.69
CA PRO A 76 -2.97 -23.60 -6.73
C PRO A 76 -3.65 -22.59 -7.65
N LYS A 77 -3.53 -22.78 -8.97
CA LYS A 77 -4.27 -21.97 -9.96
C LYS A 77 -5.42 -22.79 -10.54
N HIS A 78 -6.66 -22.41 -10.20
CA HIS A 78 -7.84 -22.97 -10.84
C HIS A 78 -8.12 -22.24 -12.16
N PHE A 79 -7.99 -22.93 -13.29
CA PHE A 79 -8.45 -22.38 -14.57
C PHE A 79 -9.98 -22.44 -14.61
N GLY A 80 -10.64 -21.28 -14.54
CA GLY A 80 -12.08 -21.18 -14.72
C GLY A 80 -12.50 -21.79 -16.06
N ALA A 81 -13.32 -22.84 -16.02
CA ALA A 81 -13.92 -23.37 -17.23
C ALA A 81 -14.92 -22.34 -17.76
N LYS A 82 -14.66 -21.78 -18.96
CA LYS A 82 -15.64 -20.97 -19.69
C LYS A 82 -16.99 -21.69 -19.64
N ALA A 83 -17.92 -21.16 -18.85
CA ALA A 83 -19.30 -21.58 -18.89
C ALA A 83 -19.83 -21.13 -20.25
N HIS A 84 -19.70 -22.00 -21.26
CA HIS A 84 -20.37 -21.83 -22.54
C HIS A 84 -21.87 -21.81 -22.23
N GLY A 85 -22.43 -20.59 -22.17
CA GLY A 85 -23.86 -20.37 -22.10
C GLY A 85 -24.55 -21.18 -23.19
N LEU A 86 -25.60 -21.91 -22.80
CA LEU A 86 -26.52 -22.49 -23.75
C LEU A 86 -27.18 -21.36 -24.54
N GLU A 87 -26.76 -21.16 -25.79
CA GLU A 87 -27.58 -20.48 -26.79
C GLU A 87 -27.88 -21.41 -27.97
N SER A 88 -29.17 -21.43 -28.28
CA SER A 88 -29.83 -22.31 -29.24
C SER A 88 -29.41 -21.97 -30.68
N ASP A 89 -29.18 -23.00 -31.49
CA ASP A 89 -29.20 -22.90 -32.96
C ASP A 89 -30.64 -22.54 -33.41
N PRO A 90 -30.83 -21.61 -34.38
CA PRO A 90 -30.85 -22.06 -35.77
C PRO A 90 -30.26 -21.05 -36.79
N SER A 91 -29.39 -21.58 -37.64
CA SER A 91 -29.35 -21.32 -39.09
C SER A 91 -28.91 -19.95 -39.64
N ASN A 92 -27.87 -20.04 -40.47
CA ASN A 92 -27.66 -19.30 -41.73
C ASN A 92 -27.07 -17.87 -41.67
N ALA A 93 -25.74 -17.77 -41.88
CA ALA A 93 -25.15 -16.78 -42.81
C ALA A 93 -23.63 -17.03 -42.94
N GLU A 94 -23.20 -17.26 -44.17
CA GLU A 94 -21.80 -17.23 -44.59
C GLU A 94 -21.21 -15.81 -44.43
N ASN A 95 -19.89 -15.79 -44.17
CA ASN A 95 -18.94 -14.77 -44.63
C ASN A 95 -18.81 -13.48 -43.81
N GLN A 96 -17.73 -13.36 -43.01
CA GLN A 96 -16.79 -12.24 -43.13
C GLN A 96 -15.53 -12.40 -42.25
N ASN A 97 -14.41 -12.02 -42.87
CA ASN A 97 -13.13 -11.76 -42.23
C ASN A 97 -13.21 -10.70 -41.13
N ASN A 98 -12.27 -10.83 -40.21
CA ASN A 98 -11.54 -9.75 -39.53
C ASN A 98 -11.99 -9.36 -38.11
N THR A 99 -10.96 -9.00 -37.34
CA THR A 99 -10.94 -8.17 -36.13
C THR A 99 -11.18 -8.81 -34.76
N GLY A 100 -10.18 -8.62 -33.89
CA GLY A 100 -10.38 -8.48 -32.46
C GLY A 100 -9.76 -9.58 -31.62
N ASN A 101 -8.42 -9.66 -31.55
CA ASN A 101 -7.80 -10.21 -30.35
C ASN A 101 -8.00 -9.18 -29.23
N LYS A 102 -9.19 -9.19 -28.65
CA LYS A 102 -9.48 -8.56 -27.37
C LYS A 102 -9.07 -9.60 -26.33
N ASP A 103 -7.80 -9.57 -25.98
CA ASP A 103 -7.35 -10.11 -24.69
C ASP A 103 -7.86 -9.09 -23.66
N GLU A 104 -9.16 -9.20 -23.33
CA GLU A 104 -9.76 -8.46 -22.22
C GLU A 104 -9.51 -9.28 -20.96
N ASP A 105 -8.73 -8.64 -20.09
CA ASP A 105 -8.41 -8.97 -18.73
C ASP A 105 -9.65 -9.47 -17.95
N GLU A 106 -9.61 -10.71 -17.48
CA GLU A 106 -10.47 -11.20 -16.40
C GLU A 106 -9.57 -11.88 -15.36
N GLU A 107 -8.84 -11.07 -14.59
CA GLU A 107 -8.28 -11.49 -13.30
C GLU A 107 -9.26 -11.08 -12.19
N ASP A 108 -10.39 -11.79 -12.11
CA ASP A 108 -11.23 -11.80 -10.91
C ASP A 108 -11.18 -13.21 -10.33
N TYR A 109 -10.22 -13.43 -9.43
CA TYR A 109 -10.18 -14.61 -8.58
C TYR A 109 -9.75 -14.18 -7.17
N GLU A 110 -10.69 -13.63 -6.40
CA GLU A 110 -10.66 -13.71 -4.93
C GLU A 110 -10.75 -15.20 -4.54
N ASP A 111 -9.59 -15.84 -4.33
CA ASP A 111 -9.51 -17.22 -3.82
C ASP A 111 -9.15 -17.17 -2.33
N ASP A 112 -10.20 -17.03 -1.51
CA ASP A 112 -10.20 -17.01 -0.04
C ASP A 112 -9.99 -18.42 0.54
N PHE A 113 -8.81 -19.00 0.33
CA PHE A 113 -8.40 -20.25 0.96
C PHE A 113 -7.33 -19.99 2.05
N ASP A 114 -7.80 -19.84 3.29
CA ASP A 114 -7.08 -19.94 4.59
C ASP A 114 -5.59 -19.57 4.54
N ASP A 115 -5.32 -18.26 4.58
CA ASP A 115 -4.00 -17.60 4.69
C ASP A 115 -3.52 -17.52 6.17
N ASP A 116 -3.89 -18.50 7.00
CA ASP A 116 -3.77 -18.41 8.48
C ASP A 116 -2.31 -18.57 8.99
N ASP A 117 -1.33 -18.82 8.12
CA ASP A 117 0.09 -19.02 8.48
C ASP A 117 1.04 -17.91 7.99
N ASP A 118 0.56 -16.91 7.24
CA ASP A 118 1.39 -15.78 6.84
C ASP A 118 1.13 -14.54 7.71
N LEU A 119 1.91 -14.40 8.79
CA LEU A 119 1.93 -13.20 9.64
C LEU A 119 2.14 -11.90 8.83
N SER A 120 2.67 -11.97 7.61
CA SER A 120 2.78 -10.81 6.71
C SER A 120 1.43 -10.25 6.28
N THR A 121 0.35 -11.04 6.36
CA THR A 121 -1.01 -10.63 5.98
C THR A 121 -1.77 -9.94 7.11
N GLU A 122 -1.37 -10.14 8.37
CA GLU A 122 -2.05 -9.59 9.54
C GLU A 122 -2.10 -8.05 9.50
N TRP A 123 -3.27 -7.49 9.79
CA TRP A 123 -3.48 -6.04 9.79
C TRP A 123 -2.79 -5.40 11.00
N ASN A 124 -1.85 -4.48 10.75
CA ASN A 124 -1.03 -3.87 11.78
C ASN A 124 -1.05 -2.33 11.75
N LEU A 125 -0.47 -1.69 12.77
CA LEU A 125 -0.44 -0.23 12.92
C LEU A 125 0.18 0.46 11.71
N ARG A 126 1.23 -0.14 11.13
CA ARG A 126 1.94 0.39 9.97
C ARG A 126 1.04 0.44 8.72
N LYS A 127 0.33 -0.65 8.43
CA LYS A 127 -0.65 -0.74 7.33
C LYS A 127 -1.81 0.24 7.54
N CYS A 128 -2.35 0.29 8.76
CA CYS A 128 -3.43 1.20 9.13
C CYS A 128 -3.03 2.67 8.94
N ALA A 129 -1.83 3.05 9.37
CA ALA A 129 -1.33 4.41 9.21
C ALA A 129 -1.11 4.80 7.74
N ALA A 130 -0.62 3.86 6.92
CA ALA A 130 -0.47 4.05 5.48
C ALA A 130 -1.83 4.26 4.80
N ALA A 131 -2.81 3.40 5.08
CA ALA A 131 -4.17 3.52 4.57
C ALA A 131 -4.84 4.83 5.03
N ALA A 132 -4.65 5.23 6.29
CA ALA A 132 -5.16 6.51 6.78
C ALA A 132 -4.54 7.69 6.03
N ILE A 133 -3.22 7.68 5.78
CA ILE A 133 -2.56 8.74 5.01
C ILE A 133 -3.05 8.78 3.56
N ASP A 134 -3.32 7.63 2.93
CA ASP A 134 -3.85 7.53 1.58
C ASP A 134 -5.22 8.23 1.45
N VAL A 135 -6.19 7.85 2.30
CA VAL A 135 -7.51 8.49 2.33
C VAL A 135 -7.41 10.00 2.62
N ILE A 136 -6.55 10.39 3.55
CA ILE A 136 -6.30 11.80 3.88
C ILE A 136 -5.66 12.52 2.67
N ALA A 137 -4.77 11.87 1.93
CA ALA A 137 -4.14 12.45 0.75
C ALA A 137 -5.16 12.73 -0.35
N VAL A 138 -6.06 11.78 -0.63
CA VAL A 138 -7.14 11.96 -1.61
C VAL A 138 -8.02 13.17 -1.25
N ARG A 139 -8.26 13.39 0.04
CA ARG A 139 -9.11 14.51 0.52
C ARG A 139 -8.40 15.87 0.55
N PHE A 140 -7.13 15.92 0.97
CA PHE A 140 -6.43 17.18 1.25
C PHE A 140 -5.29 17.52 0.29
N GLY A 141 -4.86 16.57 -0.54
CA GLY A 141 -3.88 16.73 -1.60
C GLY A 141 -2.67 17.57 -1.21
N ALA A 142 -2.48 18.69 -1.90
CA ALA A 142 -1.31 19.57 -1.71
C ALA A 142 -1.17 20.11 -0.27
N ASP A 143 -2.26 20.28 0.48
CA ASP A 143 -2.20 20.79 1.85
C ASP A 143 -1.60 19.76 2.81
N LEU A 144 -1.95 18.47 2.63
CA LEU A 144 -1.30 17.38 3.36
C LEU A 144 0.18 17.31 3.02
N LEU A 145 0.50 17.34 1.72
CA LEU A 145 1.89 17.26 1.26
C LEU A 145 2.73 18.38 1.89
N GLN A 146 2.25 19.64 1.87
CA GLN A 146 2.97 20.77 2.48
C GLN A 146 3.29 20.56 3.97
N ILE A 147 2.37 19.95 4.71
CA ILE A 147 2.57 19.61 6.14
C ILE A 147 3.63 18.52 6.29
N LEU A 148 3.57 17.48 5.45
CA LEU A 148 4.44 16.30 5.57
C LEU A 148 5.81 16.48 4.91
N MET A 149 5.97 17.39 3.95
CA MET A 149 7.22 17.63 3.21
C MET A 149 8.48 17.73 4.08
N PRO A 150 8.53 18.52 5.18
CA PRO A 150 9.73 18.58 6.02
C PRO A 150 10.06 17.20 6.63
N HIS A 151 9.05 16.47 7.08
CA HIS A 151 9.22 15.15 7.69
C HIS A 151 9.60 14.08 6.67
N LEU A 152 9.01 14.12 5.47
CA LEU A 152 9.34 13.21 4.37
C LEU A 152 10.77 13.38 3.90
N ARG A 153 11.24 14.63 3.78
CA ARG A 153 12.63 14.90 3.40
C ARG A 153 13.61 14.34 4.44
N ASP A 154 13.34 14.53 5.72
CA ASP A 154 14.21 13.97 6.77
C ASP A 154 14.27 12.44 6.72
N ARG A 155 13.14 11.79 6.39
CA ARG A 155 13.07 10.32 6.25
C ARG A 155 13.74 9.80 5.00
N LEU A 156 13.39 10.33 3.83
CA LEU A 156 13.90 9.88 2.54
C LEU A 156 15.43 9.97 2.47
N TRP A 157 16.03 11.00 3.10
CA TRP A 157 17.49 11.17 3.15
C TRP A 157 18.14 10.64 4.44
N SER A 158 17.38 9.91 5.28
CA SER A 158 17.93 9.25 6.46
C SER A 158 18.96 8.19 6.07
N THR A 159 20.01 8.08 6.88
CA THR A 159 20.97 6.97 6.81
C THR A 159 20.40 5.68 7.39
N ASP A 160 19.39 5.79 8.27
CA ASP A 160 18.64 4.66 8.78
C ASP A 160 17.64 4.18 7.71
N TRP A 161 17.80 2.93 7.29
CA TRP A 161 17.00 2.35 6.24
C TRP A 161 15.53 2.21 6.62
N ILE A 162 15.23 2.00 7.91
CA ILE A 162 13.87 1.86 8.43
C ILE A 162 13.13 3.19 8.25
N GLN A 163 13.79 4.29 8.61
CA GLN A 163 13.23 5.64 8.41
C GLN A 163 13.04 5.94 6.93
N ARG A 164 14.03 5.62 6.10
CA ARG A 164 13.95 5.85 4.65
C ARG A 164 12.82 5.07 4.01
N GLU A 165 12.69 3.79 4.37
CA GLU A 165 11.64 2.91 3.86
C GLU A 165 10.24 3.45 4.26
N SER A 166 10.03 3.89 5.51
CA SER A 166 8.76 4.52 5.90
C SER A 166 8.43 5.79 5.09
N GLY A 167 9.46 6.55 4.69
CA GLY A 167 9.31 7.73 3.82
C GLY A 167 8.93 7.35 2.38
N ILE A 168 9.46 6.24 1.87
CA ILE A 168 9.10 5.69 0.56
C ILE A 168 7.66 5.18 0.59
N LEU A 169 7.27 4.43 1.62
CA LEU A 169 5.89 3.97 1.81
C LEU A 169 4.91 5.15 1.84
N ALA A 170 5.23 6.21 2.61
CA ALA A 170 4.39 7.40 2.68
C ALA A 170 4.28 8.14 1.34
N LEU A 171 5.36 8.21 0.56
CA LEU A 171 5.33 8.79 -0.78
C LEU A 171 4.41 7.98 -1.72
N GLY A 172 4.42 6.65 -1.61
CA GLY A 172 3.51 5.77 -2.34
C GLY A 172 2.05 5.97 -1.92
N ALA A 173 1.77 5.99 -0.62
CA ALA A 173 0.42 6.19 -0.08
C ALA A 173 -0.19 7.54 -0.50
N MET A 174 0.61 8.61 -0.59
CA MET A 174 0.10 9.91 -1.03
C MET A 174 0.08 10.08 -2.56
N ALA A 175 0.53 9.10 -3.33
CA ALA A 175 0.75 9.29 -4.76
C ALA A 175 -0.53 9.67 -5.48
N GLU A 176 -1.65 8.98 -5.22
CA GLU A 176 -2.94 9.25 -5.87
C GLU A 176 -3.47 10.64 -5.49
N GLY A 177 -3.54 10.94 -4.18
CA GLY A 177 -4.12 12.18 -3.69
C GLY A 177 -3.27 13.45 -3.90
N CYS A 178 -1.95 13.30 -4.00
CA CYS A 178 -1.00 14.42 -4.07
C CYS A 178 -0.26 14.52 -5.41
N ILE A 179 -0.62 13.75 -6.45
CA ILE A 179 0.17 13.64 -7.69
C ILE A 179 0.52 14.99 -8.32
N GLU A 180 -0.43 15.92 -8.41
CA GLU A 180 -0.22 17.24 -9.02
C GLU A 180 0.83 18.07 -8.26
N ALA A 181 0.89 17.88 -6.93
CA ALA A 181 1.84 18.58 -6.08
C ALA A 181 3.20 17.87 -6.02
N ILE A 182 3.24 16.55 -6.26
CA ILE A 182 4.46 15.73 -6.29
C ILE A 182 5.16 15.84 -7.67
N GLU A 183 4.41 16.04 -8.76
CA GLU A 183 4.90 16.03 -10.14
C GLU A 183 6.20 16.85 -10.35
N PRO A 184 6.33 18.10 -9.83
CA PRO A 184 7.55 18.89 -10.01
C PRO A 184 8.81 18.26 -9.38
N TYR A 185 8.64 17.38 -8.39
CA TYR A 185 9.72 16.73 -7.65
C TYR A 185 10.07 15.34 -8.21
N LEU A 186 9.22 14.74 -9.04
CA LEU A 186 9.46 13.42 -9.64
C LEU A 186 10.80 13.31 -10.39
N PRO A 187 11.30 14.33 -11.12
CA PRO A 187 12.60 14.24 -11.78
C PRO A 187 13.79 14.03 -10.82
N GLU A 188 13.66 14.45 -9.56
CA GLU A 188 14.65 14.22 -8.51
C GLU A 188 14.37 12.92 -7.75
N LEU A 189 13.10 12.64 -7.45
CA LEU A 189 12.68 11.47 -6.67
C LEU A 189 12.85 10.15 -7.42
N ILE A 190 12.49 10.08 -8.70
CA ILE A 190 12.53 8.83 -9.48
C ILE A 190 13.95 8.28 -9.60
N PRO A 191 14.99 9.07 -9.97
CA PRO A 191 16.37 8.57 -9.96
C PRO A 191 16.84 8.13 -8.57
N PHE A 192 16.37 8.78 -7.51
CA PHE A 192 16.66 8.39 -6.13
C PHE A 192 16.04 7.02 -5.79
N LEU A 193 14.78 6.78 -6.17
CA LEU A 193 14.07 5.52 -5.94
C LEU A 193 14.61 4.35 -6.78
N ILE A 194 15.03 4.62 -8.02
CA ILE A 194 15.58 3.59 -8.93
C ILE A 194 17.00 3.18 -8.53
N LYS A 195 17.77 4.08 -7.92
CA LYS A 195 19.13 3.76 -7.51
C LYS A 195 19.05 2.58 -6.52
N PRO A 196 19.79 1.47 -6.75
CA PRO A 196 19.80 0.34 -5.83
C PRO A 196 20.08 0.89 -4.45
N SER A 197 19.15 0.71 -3.52
CA SER A 197 19.35 1.15 -2.15
C SER A 197 20.64 0.47 -1.70
N THR A 198 21.72 1.23 -1.62
CA THR A 198 23.08 0.69 -1.44
C THR A 198 23.30 0.35 0.03
N THR A 199 22.20 0.01 0.70
CA THR A 199 22.13 -0.41 2.08
C THR A 199 22.66 -1.83 2.09
N PRO A 200 23.80 -2.09 2.73
CA PRO A 200 24.08 -3.46 3.13
C PRO A 200 22.92 -3.87 4.04
N ARG A 201 22.04 -4.76 3.56
CA ARG A 201 21.21 -5.57 4.47
C ARG A 201 22.21 -6.27 5.39
N LEU A 202 22.01 -6.15 6.69
CA LEU A 202 22.90 -6.75 7.68
C LEU A 202 22.95 -8.25 7.41
N VAL A 203 24.07 -8.71 6.85
CA VAL A 203 24.51 -10.10 6.85
C VAL A 203 25.49 -10.27 8.00
#